data_AF-A0A965QEU1-F1
#
_entry.id   AF-A0A965QEU1-F1
#
_cell.length_a   1.000
_cell.length_b   1.000
_cell.length_c   1.000
_cell.angle_alpha   90.00
_cell.angle_beta   90.00
_cell.angle_gamma   90.00
#
_symmetry.space_group_name_H-M   'P 1'
#
loop_
_entity.id
_entity.type
_entity.pdbx_description
1 polymer ?
#
loop_
_entity_poly.entity_id
_entity_poly.type
_entity_poly.pdbx_seq_one_letter_code
_entity_poly.pdbx_strand_id
1 'polypeptide(L)'
;MNIRQAQLPKGWEIKQLSEIGKVYNGNSINEKVKKVNYTDLKDGLPFIATKDISYESKIDYNNGIKIPFEEKSSFKTAPKHTVLICAEGG
;
A
#
# COMPACT_ATOMS: atom_id res chain seq x y z
N MET A 1 -23.46 -1.59 -15.23
CA MET A 1 -24.42 -0.83 -14.40
C MET A 1 -23.80 0.54 -14.13
N ASN A 2 -24.39 1.63 -14.62
CA ASN A 2 -23.83 2.97 -14.44
C ASN A 2 -24.25 3.48 -13.05
N ILE A 3 -23.34 3.50 -12.07
CA ILE A 3 -23.61 3.86 -10.67
C ILE A 3 -24.22 5.27 -10.57
N ARG A 4 -24.05 6.12 -11.59
CA ARG A 4 -24.64 7.46 -11.70
C ARG A 4 -26.18 7.50 -11.72
N GLN A 5 -26.88 6.36 -11.85
CA GLN A 5 -28.34 6.30 -11.90
C GLN A 5 -29.00 5.69 -10.64
N ALA A 6 -28.24 5.29 -9.62
CA ALA A 6 -28.83 4.81 -8.38
C ALA A 6 -29.41 5.98 -7.55
N GLN A 7 -30.66 5.86 -7.08
CA GLN A 7 -31.19 6.79 -6.07
C GLN A 7 -30.42 6.56 -4.76
N LEU A 8 -29.65 7.56 -4.35
CA LEU A 8 -28.93 7.54 -3.08
C LEU A 8 -29.88 7.89 -1.93
N PRO A 9 -29.64 7.39 -0.70
CA PRO A 9 -30.38 7.83 0.48
C PRO A 9 -30.23 9.35 0.69
N LYS A 10 -31.21 9.97 1.34
CA LYS A 10 -31.17 11.40 1.64
C LYS A 10 -29.89 11.78 2.39
N GLY A 11 -29.15 12.76 1.86
CA GLY A 11 -27.90 13.25 2.46
C GLY A 11 -26.62 12.55 2.00
N TRP A 12 -26.72 11.51 1.15
CA TRP A 12 -25.55 10.87 0.54
C TRP A 12 -25.13 11.55 -0.76
N GLU A 13 -23.83 11.59 -1.00
CA GLU A 13 -23.24 12.05 -2.25
C GLU A 13 -22.21 11.03 -2.78
N ILE A 14 -22.08 10.96 -4.10
CA ILE A 14 -21.00 10.20 -4.73
C ILE A 14 -19.80 11.13 -4.88
N LYS A 15 -18.66 10.71 -4.34
CA LYS A 15 -17.39 11.42 -4.41
C LYS A 15 -16.29 10.53 -4.97
N GLN A 16 -15.33 11.13 -5.65
CA GLN A 16 -14.08 10.45 -5.97
C GLN A 16 -13.21 10.35 -4.71
N LEU A 17 -12.42 9.27 -4.57
CA LEU A 17 -11.52 9.11 -3.42
C LEU A 17 -10.51 10.26 -3.29
N SER A 18 -10.09 10.84 -4.41
CA SER A 18 -9.19 12.01 -4.46
C SER A 18 -9.82 13.30 -3.90
N GLU A 19 -11.15 13.40 -3.84
CA GLU A 19 -11.85 14.55 -3.24
C GLU A 19 -11.87 14.48 -1.72
N ILE A 20 -11.76 13.27 -1.14
CA ILE A 20 -11.87 13.04 0.30
C ILE A 20 -10.55 12.64 0.95
N GLY A 21 -9.47 12.52 0.18
CA GLY A 21 -8.16 12.13 0.72
C GLY A 21 -7.04 12.14 -0.31
N LYS A 22 -5.81 11.97 0.19
CA LYS A 22 -4.62 11.80 -0.65
C LYS A 22 -4.53 10.33 -1.07
N VAL A 23 -4.77 10.07 -2.35
CA VAL A 23 -4.62 8.75 -2.96
C VAL A 23 -3.31 8.72 -3.73
N TYR A 24 -2.44 7.76 -3.42
CA TYR A 24 -1.15 7.60 -4.08
C TYR A 24 -0.76 6.12 -4.14
N ASN A 25 -0.01 5.75 -5.18
CA ASN A 25 0.61 4.43 -5.26
C ASN A 25 1.87 4.35 -4.38
N GLY A 26 2.25 3.12 -4.04
CA GLY A 26 3.54 2.81 -3.41
C GLY A 26 4.68 2.71 -4.43
N ASN A 27 5.81 2.17 -3.99
CA ASN A 27 6.96 1.84 -4.84
C ASN A 27 6.93 0.36 -5.23
N SER A 28 7.46 0.04 -6.41
CA SER A 28 7.81 -1.33 -6.79
C SER A 28 9.32 -1.52 -6.66
N ILE A 29 9.74 -2.76 -6.37
CA ILE A 29 11.15 -3.15 -6.34
C ILE A 29 11.31 -4.36 -7.25
N ASN A 30 12.30 -4.31 -8.13
CA ASN A 30 12.69 -5.45 -8.95
C ASN A 30 13.03 -6.66 -8.06
N GLU A 31 12.54 -7.84 -8.41
CA GLU A 31 12.71 -9.04 -7.59
C GLU A 31 14.18 -9.40 -7.33
N LYS A 32 15.07 -9.23 -8.32
CA LYS A 32 16.50 -9.49 -8.16
C LYS A 32 17.14 -8.51 -7.18
N VAL A 33 16.83 -7.22 -7.31
CA VAL A 33 17.32 -6.17 -6.41
C VAL A 33 16.82 -6.42 -4.99
N LYS A 34 15.55 -6.78 -4.85
CA LYS A 34 14.95 -7.12 -3.55
C LYS A 34 15.70 -8.26 -2.87
N LYS A 35 15.95 -9.36 -3.61
CA LYS A 35 16.67 -10.53 -3.08
C LYS A 35 18.07 -10.19 -2.62
N VAL A 36 18.83 -9.44 -3.42
CA VAL A 36 20.25 -9.15 -3.13
C VAL A 36 20.41 -8.08 -2.05
N ASN A 37 19.61 -7.02 -2.08
CA ASN A 37 19.88 -5.82 -1.27
C ASN A 37 19.01 -5.70 -0.02
N TYR A 38 17.82 -6.31 0.00
CA TYR A 38 16.78 -5.96 0.99
C TYR A 38 16.24 -7.16 1.78
N THR A 39 16.80 -8.35 1.59
CA THR A 39 16.37 -9.58 2.28
C THR A 39 17.17 -9.76 3.58
N ASP A 40 16.49 -10.19 4.64
CA ASP A 40 17.07 -10.58 5.93
C ASP A 40 17.97 -9.52 6.59
N LEU A 41 17.74 -8.24 6.27
CA LEU A 41 18.42 -7.14 6.94
C LEU A 41 18.05 -7.08 8.43
N LYS A 42 19.04 -6.81 9.28
CA LYS A 42 18.84 -6.66 10.73
C LYS A 42 17.92 -5.48 11.04
N ASP A 43 18.20 -4.33 10.43
CA ASP A 43 17.51 -3.07 10.70
C ASP A 43 16.97 -2.44 9.41
N GLY A 44 15.94 -1.60 9.55
CA GLY A 44 15.28 -0.92 8.45
C GLY A 44 13.77 -0.81 8.63
N LEU A 45 13.10 -0.22 7.65
CA LEU A 45 11.63 -0.15 7.59
C LEU A 45 11.06 -1.36 6.84
N PRO A 46 9.95 -1.95 7.30
CA PRO A 46 9.33 -3.08 6.61
C PRO A 46 8.81 -2.67 5.24
N PHE A 47 9.13 -3.45 4.21
CA PHE A 47 8.57 -3.27 2.87
C PHE A 47 7.38 -4.21 2.70
N ILE A 48 6.17 -3.65 2.59
CA ILE A 48 4.92 -4.42 2.48
C ILE A 48 4.48 -4.52 1.02
N ALA A 49 4.37 -5.74 0.50
CA ALA A 49 3.76 -6.05 -0.79
C ALA A 49 2.35 -6.64 -0.61
N THR A 50 1.56 -6.71 -1.69
CA THR A 50 0.19 -7.24 -1.65
C THR A 50 0.11 -8.65 -1.06
N LYS A 51 1.11 -9.51 -1.32
CA LYS A 51 1.20 -10.88 -0.78
C LYS A 51 1.32 -10.94 0.75
N ASP A 52 1.72 -9.84 1.38
CA ASP A 52 1.96 -9.75 2.82
C ASP A 52 0.71 -9.25 3.58
N ILE A 53 -0.40 -9.04 2.86
CA ILE A 53 -1.68 -8.59 3.40
C ILE A 53 -2.69 -9.72 3.23
N SER A 54 -3.23 -10.22 4.35
CA SER A 54 -4.24 -11.29 4.33
C SER A 54 -5.65 -10.76 4.07
N TYR A 55 -6.57 -11.64 3.68
CA TYR A 55 -7.98 -11.31 3.49
C TYR A 55 -8.68 -10.84 4.79
N GLU A 56 -8.14 -11.21 5.94
CA GLU A 56 -8.60 -10.77 7.26
C GLU A 56 -8.01 -9.41 7.68
N SER A 57 -7.46 -8.65 6.73
CA SER A 57 -6.86 -7.32 6.97
C SER A 57 -5.67 -7.35 7.95
N LYS A 58 -4.94 -8.47 8.00
CA LYS A 58 -3.69 -8.59 8.76
C LYS A 58 -2.50 -8.34 7.85
N ILE A 59 -1.51 -7.62 8.36
CA ILE A 59 -0.28 -7.28 7.62
C ILE A 59 0.88 -8.02 8.28
N ASP A 60 1.65 -8.76 7.49
CA ASP A 60 2.92 -9.34 7.93
C ASP A 60 4.07 -8.34 7.75
N TYR A 61 4.45 -7.70 8.86
CA TYR A 61 5.60 -6.79 8.91
C TYR A 61 6.95 -7.50 9.00
N ASN A 62 6.97 -8.81 9.23
CA ASN A 62 8.18 -9.63 9.40
C ASN A 62 8.38 -10.58 8.21
N ASN A 63 8.00 -10.13 7.00
CA ASN A 63 8.08 -10.88 5.75
C ASN A 63 9.51 -11.09 5.21
N GLY A 64 10.55 -10.77 5.99
CA GLY A 64 11.96 -10.87 5.62
C GLY A 64 12.51 -9.74 4.74
N ILE A 65 11.70 -8.73 4.39
CA ILE A 65 12.13 -7.62 3.52
C ILE A 65 12.11 -6.30 4.28
N LYS A 66 13.26 -5.61 4.32
CA LYS A 66 13.39 -4.29 4.91
C LYS A 66 14.12 -3.33 3.98
N ILE A 67 13.76 -2.06 4.04
CA ILE A 67 14.48 -0.96 3.39
C ILE A 67 15.40 -0.31 4.41
N PRO A 68 16.72 -0.19 4.12
CA PRO A 68 17.65 0.53 4.98
C PRO A 68 17.17 1.96 5.28
N PHE A 69 17.47 2.46 6.48
CA PHE A 69 17.00 3.80 6.89
C PHE A 69 17.59 4.90 6.01
N GLU A 70 18.80 4.69 5.50
CA GLU A 70 19.54 5.57 4.60
C GLU A 70 18.83 5.73 3.26
N GLU A 71 18.10 4.69 2.82
CA GLU A 71 17.39 4.68 1.54
C GLU A 71 15.92 5.09 1.67
N LYS A 72 15.43 5.37 2.89
CA LYS A 72 14.02 5.70 3.16
C LYS A 72 13.47 6.79 2.23
N SER A 73 14.26 7.81 1.89
CA SER A 73 13.83 8.93 1.04
C SER A 73 13.48 8.52 -0.39
N SER A 74 14.03 7.40 -0.88
CA SER A 74 13.71 6.81 -2.19
C SER A 74 12.38 6.05 -2.20
N PHE A 75 11.77 5.85 -1.03
CA PHE A 75 10.55 5.07 -0.86
C PHE A 75 9.44 5.89 -0.21
N LYS A 76 8.21 5.68 -0.69
CA LYS A 76 7.02 6.22 -0.06
C LYS A 76 6.71 5.42 1.19
N THR A 77 6.60 6.12 2.32
CA THR A 77 6.19 5.54 3.59
C THR A 77 4.71 5.87 3.82
N ALA A 78 3.88 4.85 4.06
CA ALA A 78 2.50 5.06 4.50
C ALA A 78 2.48 5.45 5.99
N PRO A 79 1.87 6.59 6.37
CA PRO A 79 1.68 6.93 7.78
C PRO A 79 0.84 5.90 8.52
N LYS A 80 0.95 5.89 9.85
CA LYS A 80 0.06 5.08 10.70
C LYS A 80 -1.40 5.47 10.41
N HIS A 81 -2.31 4.50 10.44
CA HIS A 81 -3.75 4.67 10.17
C HIS A 81 -4.11 4.99 8.70
N THR A 82 -3.17 4.83 7.77
CA THR A 82 -3.47 4.88 6.33
C THR A 82 -4.29 3.68 5.90
N VAL A 83 -5.31 3.90 5.07
CA VAL A 83 -6.04 2.84 4.37
C VAL A 83 -5.17 2.31 3.22
N LEU A 84 -4.95 1.00 3.20
CA LEU A 84 -4.25 0.33 2.09
C LEU A 84 -5.29 -0.19 1.09
N ILE A 85 -5.04 0.08 -0.19
CA ILE A 85 -5.85 -0.45 -1.30
C ILE A 85 -4.97 -1.45 -2.03
N CYS A 86 -5.31 -2.74 -1.93
CA CYS A 86 -4.67 -3.81 -2.68
C CYS A 86 -5.23 -3.83 -4.10
N ALA A 87 -4.45 -3.39 -5.07
CA ALA A 87 -4.77 -3.51 -6.48
C ALA A 87 -3.81 -4.53 -7.12
N GLU A 88 -4.35 -5.52 -7.81
CA GLU A 88 -3.54 -6.38 -8.68
C GLU A 88 -3.14 -5.57 -9.91
N GLY A 89 -1.84 -5.58 -10.23
CA GLY A 89 -1.35 -5.03 -11.49
C GLY A 89 -1.58 -6.05 -12.60
N GLY A 90 -2.15 -5.59 -13.72
CA GLY A 90 -2.24 -6.37 -14.96
C GLY A 90 -0.91 -6.48 -15.68
#